data_AF-A0A7X9GCG1-F1
#
_entry.id   AF-A0A7X9GCG1-F1
#
_cell.length_a   1.000
_cell.length_b   1.000
_cell.length_c   1.000
_cell.angle_alpha   90.00
_cell.angle_beta   90.00
_cell.angle_gamma   90.00
#
_symmetry.space_group_name_H-M   'P 1'
#
loop_
_entity.id
_entity.type
_entity.pdbx_description
1 polymer ?
#
loop_
_entity_poly.entity_id
_entity_poly.type
_entity_poly.pdbx_seq_one_letter_code
_entity_poly.pdbx_strand_id
1 'polypeptide(L)'
;MARKKGKRLKLLKGEKLMYFTILFLMAFIPIMYVYTSNMVTKTNYDVESLKNKIEKQKEENESLSMQKDELASLENIQSIADEYGLSYDNTSILVVK
;
A
#
# COMPACT_ATOMS: atom_id res chain seq x y z
N MET A 1 -70.70 -27.34 -29.17
CA MET A 1 -69.44 -27.32 -28.39
C MET A 1 -68.62 -26.09 -28.79
N ALA A 2 -68.69 -25.01 -28.02
CA ALA A 2 -68.00 -23.76 -28.35
C ALA A 2 -66.57 -23.75 -27.79
N ARG A 3 -65.57 -23.71 -28.69
CA ARG A 3 -64.15 -23.57 -28.34
C ARG A 3 -63.91 -22.24 -27.65
N LYS A 4 -63.60 -22.28 -26.35
CA LYS A 4 -63.18 -21.12 -25.55
C LYS A 4 -61.81 -20.66 -26.06
N LYS A 5 -61.79 -19.63 -26.92
CA LYS A 5 -60.55 -19.00 -27.41
C LYS A 5 -59.78 -18.44 -26.20
N GLY A 6 -58.60 -18.97 -25.93
CA GLY A 6 -57.71 -18.50 -24.87
C GLY A 6 -57.42 -17.01 -25.05
N LYS A 7 -57.83 -16.21 -24.07
CA LYS A 7 -57.51 -14.78 -24.02
C LYS A 7 -55.99 -14.65 -23.96
N ARG A 8 -55.36 -14.14 -25.03
CA ARG A 8 -53.96 -13.68 -24.96
C ARG A 8 -53.94 -12.50 -24.00
N LEU A 9 -53.53 -12.73 -22.76
CA LEU A 9 -53.22 -11.69 -21.80
C LEU A 9 -52.08 -10.85 -22.43
N LYS A 10 -52.43 -9.71 -23.01
CA LYS A 10 -51.44 -8.72 -23.42
C LYS A 10 -50.83 -8.21 -22.11
N LEU A 11 -49.58 -8.61 -21.86
CA LEU A 11 -48.80 -8.09 -20.73
C LEU A 11 -48.91 -6.56 -20.74
N LEU A 12 -49.39 -5.99 -19.64
CA LEU A 12 -49.55 -4.56 -19.50
C LEU A 12 -48.16 -3.92 -19.59
N LYS A 13 -48.01 -2.72 -20.18
CA LYS A 13 -46.70 -2.06 -20.34
C LYS A 13 -45.91 -1.95 -19.01
N GLY A 14 -46.61 -1.87 -17.88
CA GLY A 14 -46.03 -1.86 -16.54
C GLY A 14 -45.37 -3.18 -16.10
N GLU A 15 -45.89 -4.33 -16.53
CA GLU A 15 -45.30 -5.64 -16.17
C GLU A 15 -43.93 -5.80 -16.84
N LYS A 16 -43.79 -5.33 -18.09
CA LYS A 16 -42.50 -5.34 -18.79
C LYS A 16 -41.47 -4.41 -18.13
N LEU A 17 -41.92 -3.29 -17.58
CA LEU A 17 -41.07 -2.36 -16.82
C LEU A 17 -40.59 -2.98 -15.50
N MET A 18 -41.47 -3.68 -14.77
CA MET A 18 -41.10 -4.39 -13.54
C MET A 18 -40.05 -5.48 -13.78
N TYR A 19 -40.21 -6.29 -14.83
CA TYR A 19 -39.20 -7.29 -15.18
C TYR A 19 -37.86 -6.65 -15.55
N PHE A 20 -37.88 -5.51 -16.25
CA PHE A 20 -36.66 -4.77 -16.58
C PHE A 20 -35.97 -4.21 -15.34
N THR A 21 -36.70 -3.63 -14.38
CA THR A 21 -36.11 -3.10 -13.15
C THR A 21 -35.53 -4.19 -12.27
N ILE A 22 -36.17 -5.37 -12.21
CA ILE A 22 -35.64 -6.53 -11.47
C ILE A 22 -34.33 -7.02 -12.10
N LEU A 23 -34.30 -7.15 -13.44
CA LEU A 23 -33.09 -7.54 -14.16
C LEU A 23 -31.96 -6.53 -13.98
N PHE A 24 -32.29 -5.24 -14.00
CA PHE A 24 -31.34 -4.15 -13.77
C PHE A 24 -30.75 -4.21 -12.36
N LEU A 25 -31.58 -4.37 -11.33
CA LEU A 25 -31.12 -4.49 -9.94
C LEU A 25 -30.25 -5.74 -9.74
N MET A 26 -30.63 -6.87 -10.35
CA MET A 26 -29.85 -8.11 -10.30
C MET A 26 -28.45 -7.94 -10.92
N ALA A 27 -28.32 -7.15 -11.99
CA ALA A 27 -27.04 -6.82 -12.59
C ALA A 27 -26.27 -5.75 -11.79
N PHE A 28 -26.95 -4.85 -11.08
CA PHE A 28 -26.34 -3.75 -10.32
C PHE A 28 -25.68 -4.20 -9.01
N ILE A 29 -26.23 -5.23 -8.36
CA ILE A 29 -25.70 -5.81 -7.12
C ILE A 29 -24.22 -6.26 -7.23
N PRO A 30 -23.81 -7.10 -8.20
CA PRO A 30 -22.42 -7.54 -8.31
C PRO A 30 -21.45 -6.39 -8.63
N ILE A 31 -21.93 -5.39 -9.37
CA ILE A 31 -21.13 -4.21 -9.72
C ILE A 31 -20.76 -3.44 -8.45
N MET A 32 -21.75 -3.11 -7.60
CA MET A 32 -21.53 -2.41 -6.32
C MET A 32 -20.66 -3.20 -5.34
N TYR A 33 -20.81 -4.53 -5.34
CA TYR A 33 -20.01 -5.42 -4.49
C TYR A 33 -18.51 -5.38 -4.84
N VAL A 34 -18.18 -5.39 -6.14
CA VAL A 34 -16.79 -5.29 -6.62
C VAL A 34 -16.19 -3.91 -6.31
N TYR A 35 -16.94 -2.83 -6.51
CA TYR A 35 -16.47 -1.48 -6.17
C TYR A 35 -16.10 -1.33 -4.69
N THR A 36 -16.93 -1.88 -3.80
CA THR A 36 -16.69 -1.84 -2.35
C THR A 36 -15.45 -2.65 -1.95
N SER A 37 -15.28 -3.82 -2.56
CA SER A 37 -14.14 -4.71 -2.29
C SER A 37 -12.80 -4.08 -2.70
N ASN A 38 -12.78 -3.34 -3.80
CA ASN A 38 -11.59 -2.63 -4.26
C ASN A 38 -11.23 -1.43 -3.38
N MET A 39 -12.21 -0.72 -2.83
CA MET A 39 -11.96 0.44 -1.95
C MET A 39 -11.25 0.04 -0.64
N VAL A 40 -11.71 -1.06 -0.02
CA VAL A 40 -11.09 -1.59 1.21
C VAL A 40 -9.68 -2.13 0.93
N THR A 41 -9.47 -2.79 -0.21
CA THR A 41 -8.17 -3.35 -0.58
C THR A 41 -7.16 -2.29 -0.99
N LYS A 42 -7.58 -1.26 -1.75
CA LYS A 42 -6.72 -0.16 -2.18
C LYS A 42 -6.22 0.67 -0.99
N THR A 43 -7.10 0.94 -0.03
CA THR A 43 -6.72 1.71 1.17
C THR A 43 -5.68 0.95 2.01
N ASN A 44 -5.87 -0.36 2.19
CA ASN A 44 -4.89 -1.19 2.90
C ASN A 44 -3.55 -1.29 2.16
N TYR A 45 -3.59 -1.40 0.82
CA TYR A 45 -2.38 -1.42 0.00
C TYR A 45 -1.61 -0.09 0.04
N ASP A 46 -2.32 1.03 -0.06
CA ASP A 46 -1.72 2.37 -0.04
C ASP A 46 -1.07 2.65 1.33
N VAL A 47 -1.73 2.26 2.42
CA VAL A 47 -1.18 2.37 3.79
C VAL A 47 0.07 1.50 3.94
N GLU A 48 0.01 0.23 3.52
CA GLU A 48 1.15 -0.69 3.61
C GLU A 48 2.32 -0.21 2.74
N SER A 49 2.06 0.30 1.54
CA SER A 49 3.08 0.88 0.66
C SER A 49 3.76 2.10 1.30
N LEU A 50 2.97 3.00 1.90
CA LEU A 50 3.50 4.17 2.59
C LEU A 50 4.32 3.78 3.82
N LYS A 51 3.87 2.80 4.60
CA LYS A 51 4.61 2.29 5.75
C LYS A 51 5.97 1.71 5.34
N ASN A 52 6.01 0.90 4.28
CA ASN A 52 7.25 0.35 3.74
C ASN A 52 8.22 1.44 3.26
N LYS A 53 7.71 2.53 2.66
CA LYS A 53 8.55 3.68 2.26
C LYS A 53 9.14 4.41 3.47
N ILE A 54 8.34 4.61 4.52
CA ILE A 54 8.79 5.23 5.76
C ILE A 54 9.86 4.37 6.44
N GLU A 55 9.68 3.06 6.46
CA GLU A 55 10.62 2.11 7.05
C GLU A 55 11.99 2.15 6.34
N LYS A 56 11.99 2.09 5.01
CA LYS A 56 13.22 2.25 4.21
C LYS A 56 13.91 3.60 4.45
N GLN A 57 13.14 4.69 4.50
CA GLN A 57 13.72 6.01 4.77
C GLN A 57 14.32 6.09 6.18
N LYS A 58 13.71 5.40 7.16
CA LYS A 58 14.23 5.34 8.52
C LYS A 58 15.54 4.57 8.57
N GLU A 59 15.64 3.42 7.91
CA GLU A 59 16.87 2.63 7.80
C GLU A 59 18.00 3.42 7.12
N GLU A 60 17.69 4.13 6.01
CA GLU A 60 18.66 5.01 5.34
C GLU A 60 19.13 6.14 6.27
N ASN A 61 18.20 6.79 6.98
CA ASN A 61 18.54 7.85 7.92
C ASN A 61 19.38 7.34 9.09
N GLU A 62 19.10 6.14 9.59
CA GLU A 62 19.88 5.50 10.65
C GLU A 62 21.29 5.13 10.16
N SER A 63 21.42 4.58 8.95
CA SER A 63 22.71 4.29 8.33
C SER A 63 23.54 5.56 8.09
N LEU A 64 22.92 6.64 7.63
CA LEU A 64 23.59 7.93 7.46
C LEU A 64 24.02 8.53 8.80
N SER A 65 23.19 8.37 9.84
CA SER A 65 23.55 8.81 11.19
C SER A 65 24.75 8.03 11.73
N MET A 66 24.77 6.70 11.57
CA MET A 66 25.94 5.88 11.97
C MET A 66 27.21 6.31 11.25
N GLN A 67 27.15 6.48 9.92
CA GLN A 67 28.30 6.95 9.15
C GLN A 67 28.80 8.32 9.62
N LYS A 68 27.89 9.23 9.98
CA LYS A 68 28.25 10.53 10.55
C LYS A 68 28.95 10.39 11.90
N ASP A 69 28.44 9.53 12.77
CA ASP A 69 29.02 9.30 14.10
C ASP A 69 30.40 8.64 13.99
N GLU A 70 30.59 7.70 13.05
CA GLU A 70 31.88 7.12 12.73
C GLU A 70 32.87 8.18 12.21
N LEU A 71 32.45 9.04 11.28
CA LEU A 71 33.28 10.13 10.77
C LEU A 71 33.68 11.13 11.87
N ALA A 72 32.75 11.51 12.74
CA ALA A 72 33.03 12.38 13.87
C ALA A 72 33.99 11.73 14.87
N SER A 73 33.83 10.42 15.13
CA SER A 73 34.76 9.64 15.93
C SER A 73 36.17 9.63 15.32
N LEU A 74 36.29 9.44 14.01
CA LEU A 74 37.57 9.51 13.29
C LEU A 74 38.22 10.89 13.39
N GLU A 75 37.45 11.97 13.21
CA GLU A 75 37.94 13.35 13.33
C GLU A 75 38.46 13.63 14.76
N ASN A 76 37.76 13.15 15.78
CA ASN A 76 38.21 13.26 17.17
C ASN A 76 39.52 12.50 17.41
N ILE A 77 39.65 11.27 16.91
CA ILE A 77 40.88 10.47 17.03
C ILE A 77 42.05 11.19 16.35
N GLN A 78 41.83 11.75 15.17
CA GLN A 78 42.84 12.48 14.42
C GLN A 78 43.27 13.77 15.15
N SER A 79 42.31 14.53 15.69
CA SER A 79 42.60 15.74 16.48
C SER A 79 43.43 15.43 17.73
N ILE A 80 43.12 14.35 18.44
CA ILE A 80 43.90 13.93 19.61
C ILE A 80 45.30 13.50 19.17
N ALA A 81 45.42 12.70 18.10
CA ALA A 81 46.73 12.28 17.58
C ALA A 81 47.61 13.51 17.27
N ASP A 82 47.07 14.50 16.58
CA ASP A 82 47.75 15.75 16.26
C ASP A 82 48.15 16.56 17.52
N GLU A 83 47.28 16.62 18.54
CA GLU A 83 47.58 17.29 19.82
C GLU A 83 48.81 16.68 20.53
N TYR A 84 48.95 15.36 20.48
CA TYR A 84 50.08 14.65 21.07
C TYR A 84 51.28 14.48 20.10
N GLY A 85 51.21 15.05 18.88
CA GLY A 85 52.24 14.92 17.85
C GLY A 85 52.39 13.48 17.31
N LEU A 86 51.34 12.67 17.44
CA LEU A 86 51.25 11.29 16.98
C LEU A 86 50.51 11.23 15.64
N SER A 87 50.91 10.31 14.77
CA SER A 87 50.17 10.01 13.52
C SER A 87 49.18 8.88 13.77
N TYR A 88 47.95 9.03 13.28
CA TYR A 88 46.99 7.94 13.23
C TYR A 88 47.41 6.89 12.17
N ASP A 89 47.48 5.61 12.56
CA ASP A 89 47.74 4.46 11.67
C ASP A 89 46.60 3.45 11.79
N ASN A 90 45.95 3.13 10.66
CA ASN A 90 44.78 2.25 10.57
C ASN A 90 45.15 0.79 10.26
N THR A 91 46.42 0.46 10.02
CA THR A 91 46.80 -0.87 9.50
C THR A 91 46.52 -2.05 10.44
N SER A 92 46.18 -1.82 11.72
CA SER A 92 46.01 -2.87 12.74
C SER A 92 44.79 -2.67 13.67
N ILE A 93 43.64 -2.23 13.14
CA ILE A 93 42.44 -2.06 13.98
C ILE A 93 41.82 -3.43 14.31
N LEU A 94 41.74 -3.75 15.61
CA LEU A 94 40.98 -4.89 16.12
C LEU A 94 39.49 -4.56 16.12
N VAL A 95 38.73 -5.16 15.19
CA VAL A 95 37.26 -5.11 15.23
C VAL A 95 36.78 -6.06 16.33
N VAL A 96 36.38 -5.50 17.48
CA VAL A 96 35.74 -6.27 18.55
C VAL A 96 34.25 -6.37 18.21
N LYS A 97 33.80 -7.61 18.00
CA LYS A 97 32.43 -7.96 17.59
C LYS A 97 31.49 -8.09 18.80
#